data_AF-A0A833EGJ2-F1
#
_entry.id   AF-A0A833EGJ2-F1
#
_cell.length_a   1.000
_cell.length_b   1.000
_cell.length_c   1.000
_cell.angle_alpha   90.00
_cell.angle_beta   90.00
_cell.angle_gamma   90.00
#
_symmetry.space_group_name_H-M   'P 1'
#
loop_
_entity.id
_entity.type
_entity.pdbx_description
1 polymer ?
#
loop_
_entity_poly.entity_id
_entity_poly.type
_entity_poly.pdbx_seq_one_letter_code
_entity_poly.pdbx_strand_id
1 'polypeptide(L)'
;MATVGGVRDRVLEFLAKYEERGLLVLKAAIAAAIARKREGGVKLGDFSYRDIVVRLRAQGISYNPSMLLRILERDYGVIETSYRSGNQHWWKFVDFDSVVEAVEAYEKGDDAIGALKEDDEEIGLESDPRVELVRVQVAALRPRKLLKTLRVLAAKKRL
;
A
#
# COMPACT_ATOMS: atom_id res chain seq x y z
N MET A 1 20.96 6.87 7.51
CA MET A 1 20.42 7.88 8.44
C MET A 1 19.39 7.19 9.32
N ALA A 2 19.52 7.29 10.64
CA ALA A 2 18.52 6.76 11.56
C ALA A 2 17.34 7.74 11.58
N THR A 3 16.19 7.33 11.06
CA THR A 3 14.97 8.14 11.06
C THR A 3 14.42 8.18 12.48
N VAL A 4 14.51 9.36 13.11
CA VAL A 4 14.00 9.66 14.46
C VAL A 4 12.48 9.88 14.32
N GLY A 5 11.72 8.80 14.24
CA GLY A 5 10.26 8.83 14.08
C GLY A 5 9.64 7.46 14.37
N GLY A 6 8.33 7.44 14.67
CA GLY A 6 7.60 6.19 14.91
C GLY A 6 7.54 5.31 13.65
N VAL A 7 7.08 4.07 13.77
CA VAL A 7 6.85 3.20 12.59
C VAL A 7 5.93 3.90 11.58
N ARG A 8 4.89 4.57 12.06
CA ARG A 8 3.96 5.36 11.26
C ARG A 8 4.67 6.41 10.39
N ASP A 9 5.56 7.21 10.97
CA ASP A 9 6.27 8.29 10.26
C ASP A 9 7.21 7.73 9.20
N ARG A 10 7.91 6.62 9.53
CA ARG A 10 8.79 5.93 8.59
C ARG A 10 8.02 5.32 7.41
N VAL A 11 6.79 4.85 7.63
CA VAL A 11 5.90 4.40 6.55
C VAL A 11 5.46 5.58 5.69
N LEU A 12 5.09 6.72 6.27
CA LEU A 12 4.72 7.92 5.51
C LEU A 12 5.89 8.45 4.68
N GLU A 13 7.09 8.49 5.23
CA GLU A 13 8.31 8.87 4.52
C GLU A 13 8.61 7.91 3.36
N PHE A 14 8.48 6.59 3.59
CA PHE A 14 8.59 5.59 2.53
C PHE A 14 7.54 5.81 1.43
N LEU A 15 6.28 6.05 1.80
CA LEU A 15 5.21 6.27 0.84
C LEU A 15 5.38 7.58 0.07
N ALA A 16 5.90 8.63 0.70
CA ALA A 16 6.23 9.88 0.01
C ALA A 16 7.33 9.66 -1.05
N LYS A 17 8.33 8.81 -0.77
CA LYS A 17 9.45 8.56 -1.68
C LYS A 17 9.14 7.57 -2.81
N TYR A 18 8.39 6.51 -2.51
CA TYR A 18 8.13 5.41 -3.46
C TYR A 18 6.70 5.40 -4.02
N GLU A 19 5.88 6.36 -3.58
CA GLU A 19 4.54 6.68 -4.07
C GLU A 19 3.66 5.44 -4.30
N GLU A 20 3.12 5.30 -5.52
CA GLU A 20 2.21 4.22 -5.90
C GLU A 20 2.85 2.84 -5.76
N ARG A 21 4.13 2.67 -6.13
CA ARG A 21 4.80 1.37 -6.05
C ARG A 21 4.98 0.93 -4.60
N GLY A 22 5.37 1.87 -3.73
CA GLY A 22 5.46 1.65 -2.29
C GLY A 22 4.11 1.27 -1.69
N LEU A 23 3.07 2.02 -2.03
CA LEU A 23 1.71 1.78 -1.59
C LEU A 23 1.21 0.39 -2.00
N LEU A 24 1.39 0.00 -3.27
CA LEU A 24 0.98 -1.30 -3.78
C LEU A 24 1.64 -2.46 -3.03
N VAL A 25 2.94 -2.36 -2.77
CA VAL A 25 3.68 -3.40 -2.02
C VAL A 25 3.20 -3.49 -0.57
N LEU A 26 3.02 -2.35 0.12
CA LEU A 26 2.52 -2.33 1.50
C LEU A 26 1.10 -2.89 1.59
N LYS A 27 0.20 -2.51 0.67
CA LYS A 27 -1.17 -3.06 0.63
C LYS A 27 -1.18 -4.56 0.38
N ALA A 28 -0.32 -5.05 -0.51
CA ALA A 28 -0.17 -6.49 -0.75
C ALA A 28 0.33 -7.23 0.50
N ALA A 29 1.30 -6.66 1.22
CA ALA A 29 1.83 -7.21 2.46
C ALA A 29 0.79 -7.21 3.60
N ILE A 30 0.06 -6.12 3.79
CA ILE A 30 -1.04 -6.01 4.78
C ILE A 30 -2.13 -7.04 4.47
N ALA A 31 -2.55 -7.15 3.21
CA ALA A 31 -3.56 -8.13 2.81
C ALA A 31 -3.09 -9.58 3.02
N ALA A 32 -1.80 -9.85 2.81
CA ALA A 32 -1.21 -11.16 3.12
C ALA A 32 -1.23 -11.45 4.62
N ALA A 33 -0.81 -10.49 5.46
CA ALA A 33 -0.83 -10.61 6.90
C ALA A 33 -2.23 -10.87 7.46
N ILE A 34 -3.24 -10.14 6.99
CA ILE A 34 -4.65 -10.32 7.40
C ILE A 34 -5.16 -11.71 7.01
N ALA A 35 -4.92 -12.15 5.77
CA ALA A 35 -5.32 -13.49 5.32
C ALA A 35 -4.68 -14.58 6.19
N ARG A 36 -3.39 -14.43 6.48
CA ARG A 36 -2.63 -15.37 7.30
C ARG A 36 -3.08 -15.39 8.76
N LYS A 37 -3.53 -14.25 9.29
CA LYS A 37 -4.11 -14.18 10.64
C LYS A 37 -5.35 -15.06 10.75
N ARG A 38 -6.13 -15.20 9.67
CA ARG A 38 -7.37 -16.00 9.60
C ARG A 38 -7.14 -17.50 9.38
N GLU A 39 -6.08 -17.90 8.69
CA GLU A 39 -5.83 -19.30 8.32
C GLU A 39 -5.46 -20.23 9.49
N GLY A 40 -5.02 -19.68 10.64
CA GLY A 40 -4.59 -20.48 11.79
C GLY A 40 -3.27 -21.26 11.54
N GLY A 41 -2.70 -21.89 12.56
CA GLY A 41 -1.48 -22.71 12.45
C GLY A 41 -0.15 -22.02 12.78
N VAL A 42 0.96 -22.75 12.62
CA VAL A 42 2.33 -22.28 12.92
C VAL A 42 2.77 -21.23 11.91
N LYS A 43 3.08 -20.02 12.39
CA LYS A 43 3.40 -18.87 11.56
C LYS A 43 4.89 -18.58 11.57
N LEU A 44 5.51 -18.71 10.39
CA LEU A 44 6.88 -18.27 10.13
C LEU A 44 7.05 -16.74 10.01
N GLY A 45 5.97 -15.96 10.00
CA GLY A 45 5.93 -14.52 9.73
C GLY A 45 4.53 -14.01 9.41
N ASP A 46 4.41 -12.75 9.01
CA ASP A 46 3.15 -12.17 8.55
C ASP A 46 2.92 -12.41 7.06
N PHE A 47 3.97 -12.34 6.26
CA PHE A 47 3.91 -12.57 4.81
C PHE A 47 5.24 -13.10 4.25
N SER A 48 5.17 -13.72 3.08
CA SER A 48 6.31 -14.15 2.29
C SER A 48 6.40 -13.41 0.96
N TYR A 49 7.55 -13.53 0.29
CA TYR A 49 7.76 -12.93 -1.04
C TYR A 49 6.72 -13.44 -2.04
N ARG A 50 6.41 -14.74 -1.97
CA ARG A 50 5.40 -15.38 -2.83
C ARG A 50 4.02 -14.76 -2.61
N ASP A 51 3.63 -14.49 -1.36
CA ASP A 51 2.32 -13.93 -1.04
C ASP A 51 2.10 -12.56 -1.68
N ILE A 52 3.15 -11.74 -1.69
CA ILE A 52 3.14 -10.40 -2.32
C ILE A 52 3.06 -10.54 -3.83
N VAL A 53 3.93 -11.35 -4.44
CA VAL A 53 3.95 -11.55 -5.90
C VAL A 53 2.60 -12.06 -6.42
N VAL A 54 1.99 -13.02 -5.72
CA VAL A 54 0.65 -13.54 -6.08
C VAL A 54 -0.40 -12.44 -6.05
N ARG A 55 -0.38 -11.57 -5.03
CA ARG A 55 -1.34 -10.47 -4.89
C ARG A 55 -1.14 -9.36 -5.93
N LEU A 56 0.11 -8.98 -6.19
CA LEU A 56 0.42 -8.01 -7.25
C LEU A 56 -0.03 -8.54 -8.62
N ARG A 57 0.25 -9.81 -8.93
CA ARG A 57 -0.19 -10.44 -10.18
C ARG A 57 -1.72 -10.51 -10.31
N ALA A 58 -2.43 -10.80 -9.22
CA ALA A 58 -3.89 -10.82 -9.21
C ALA A 58 -4.51 -9.43 -9.52
N GLN A 59 -3.75 -8.36 -9.31
CA GLN A 59 -4.13 -6.98 -9.66
C GLN A 59 -3.62 -6.55 -11.05
N GLY A 60 -3.03 -7.46 -11.82
CA GLY A 60 -2.45 -7.15 -13.14
C GLY A 60 -1.07 -6.46 -13.07
N ILE A 61 -0.42 -6.45 -11.91
CA ILE A 61 0.87 -5.78 -11.70
C ILE A 61 2.01 -6.80 -11.83
N SER A 62 2.94 -6.54 -12.75
CA SER A 62 4.11 -7.39 -13.02
C SER A 62 5.40 -6.95 -12.29
N TYR A 63 5.27 -6.01 -11.35
CA TYR A 63 6.38 -5.41 -10.61
C TYR A 63 7.11 -6.42 -9.70
N ASN A 64 8.44 -6.29 -9.62
CA ASN A 64 9.28 -7.08 -8.70
C ASN A 64 9.43 -6.37 -7.34
N PRO A 65 8.84 -6.89 -6.24
CA PRO A 65 8.85 -6.21 -4.94
C PRO A 65 10.17 -6.35 -4.16
N SER A 66 11.16 -7.10 -4.67
CA SER A 66 12.38 -7.43 -3.92
C SER A 66 13.13 -6.19 -3.41
N MET A 67 13.25 -5.17 -4.24
CA MET A 67 13.95 -3.94 -3.87
C MET A 67 13.21 -3.16 -2.78
N LEU A 68 11.89 -2.99 -2.91
CA LEU A 68 11.09 -2.27 -1.92
C LEU A 68 11.03 -3.01 -0.59
N LEU A 69 10.97 -4.34 -0.60
CA LEU A 69 11.06 -5.13 0.62
C LEU A 69 12.41 -4.96 1.32
N ARG A 70 13.51 -4.95 0.55
CA ARG A 70 14.85 -4.69 1.09
C ARG A 70 14.94 -3.31 1.75
N ILE A 71 14.36 -2.29 1.10
CA ILE A 71 14.36 -0.90 1.57
C ILE A 71 13.49 -0.76 2.83
N LEU A 72 12.27 -1.32 2.82
CA LEU A 72 11.37 -1.34 3.98
C LEU A 72 12.03 -1.97 5.21
N GLU A 73 12.83 -3.01 5.00
CA GLU A 73 13.54 -3.69 6.08
C GLU A 73 14.78 -2.91 6.55
N ARG A 74 15.69 -2.57 5.64
CA ARG A 74 17.00 -2.03 6.02
C ARG A 74 17.00 -0.54 6.30
N ASP A 75 16.28 0.23 5.49
CA ASP A 75 16.38 1.69 5.51
C ASP A 75 15.30 2.28 6.41
N TYR A 76 14.07 1.73 6.35
CA TYR A 76 12.93 2.24 7.11
C TYR A 76 12.59 1.42 8.36
N GLY A 77 13.08 0.19 8.50
CA GLY A 77 12.80 -0.66 9.66
C GLY A 77 11.30 -0.84 9.94
N VAL A 78 10.50 -0.92 8.88
CA VAL A 78 9.03 -1.12 8.93
C VAL A 78 8.68 -2.60 9.07
N ILE A 79 9.51 -3.44 8.44
CA ILE A 79 9.41 -4.88 8.46
C ILE A 79 10.74 -5.48 8.89
N GLU A 80 10.71 -6.70 9.38
CA GLU A 80 11.90 -7.43 9.79
C GLU A 80 11.80 -8.89 9.35
N THR A 81 12.93 -9.49 8.97
CA THR A 81 13.00 -10.91 8.64
C THR A 81 12.62 -11.75 9.86
N SER A 82 11.55 -12.52 9.75
CA SER A 82 11.12 -13.46 10.79
C SER A 82 11.68 -14.87 10.58
N TYR A 83 11.86 -15.28 9.32
CA TYR A 83 12.45 -16.55 8.95
C TYR A 83 13.07 -16.48 7.55
N ARG A 84 14.25 -17.08 7.39
CA ARG A 84 14.92 -17.20 6.10
C ARG A 84 15.51 -18.60 5.94
N SER A 85 15.21 -19.22 4.81
CA SER A 85 15.85 -20.44 4.32
C SER A 85 16.31 -20.23 2.87
N GLY A 86 16.99 -21.21 2.27
CA GLY A 86 17.48 -21.10 0.89
C GLY A 86 16.38 -20.79 -0.14
N ASN A 87 15.15 -21.24 0.10
CA ASN A 87 14.03 -21.10 -0.84
C ASN A 87 12.85 -20.27 -0.30
N GLN A 88 12.93 -19.79 0.94
CA GLN A 88 11.84 -19.04 1.56
C GLN A 88 12.37 -17.86 2.36
N HIS A 89 11.71 -16.72 2.23
CA HIS A 89 11.98 -15.54 3.04
C HIS A 89 10.63 -14.98 3.51
N TRP A 90 10.53 -14.86 4.83
CA TRP A 90 9.35 -14.40 5.56
C TRP A 90 9.70 -13.14 6.35
N TRP A 91 8.73 -12.25 6.43
CA TRP A 91 8.83 -11.02 7.20
C TRP A 91 7.66 -10.90 8.19
N LYS A 92 7.89 -10.17 9.26
CA LYS A 92 6.86 -9.63 10.15
C LYS A 92 6.89 -8.10 10.12
N PHE A 93 5.75 -7.47 10.36
CA PHE A 93 5.71 -6.04 10.61
C PHE A 93 6.26 -5.74 12.01
N VAL A 94 7.04 -4.67 12.12
CA VAL A 94 7.53 -4.20 13.43
C VAL A 94 6.38 -3.70 14.29
N ASP A 95 5.47 -2.94 13.66
CA ASP A 95 4.19 -2.54 14.25
C ASP A 95 3.13 -2.55 13.14
N PHE A 96 2.27 -3.57 13.18
CA PHE A 96 1.23 -3.75 12.17
C PHE A 96 0.18 -2.63 12.20
N ASP A 97 -0.23 -2.20 13.38
CA ASP A 97 -1.32 -1.23 13.53
C ASP A 97 -0.86 0.15 13.05
N SER A 98 0.36 0.57 13.41
CA SER A 98 0.97 1.80 12.90
C SER A 98 1.12 1.81 11.37
N VAL A 99 1.43 0.67 10.76
CA VAL A 99 1.57 0.55 9.30
C VAL A 99 0.21 0.71 8.60
N VAL A 100 -0.84 0.07 9.14
CA VAL A 100 -2.20 0.20 8.60
C VAL A 100 -2.67 1.65 8.72
N GLU A 101 -2.46 2.28 9.87
CA GLU A 101 -2.83 3.67 10.10
C GLU A 101 -2.13 4.62 9.12
N ALA A 102 -0.82 4.46 8.92
CA ALA A 102 -0.05 5.28 7.97
C ALA A 102 -0.53 5.14 6.53
N VAL A 103 -0.80 3.90 6.09
CA VAL A 103 -1.33 3.64 4.74
C VAL A 103 -2.71 4.27 4.56
N GLU A 104 -3.59 4.15 5.56
CA GLU A 104 -4.91 4.79 5.50
C GLU A 104 -4.83 6.31 5.46
N ALA A 105 -3.95 6.92 6.26
CA ALA A 105 -3.74 8.37 6.27
C ALA A 105 -3.23 8.86 4.91
N TYR A 106 -2.27 8.14 4.32
CA TYR A 106 -1.74 8.42 2.98
C TYR A 106 -2.83 8.35 1.90
N GLU A 107 -3.73 7.35 1.96
CA GLU A 107 -4.82 7.21 0.99
C GLU A 107 -5.95 8.25 1.16
N LYS A 108 -6.20 8.69 2.40
CA LYS A 108 -7.20 9.74 2.69
C LYS A 108 -6.71 11.13 2.27
N GLY A 109 -5.42 11.28 1.98
CA GLY A 109 -4.81 12.56 1.67
C GLY A 109 -4.81 13.50 2.86
N ASP A 110 -4.78 12.96 4.10
CA ASP A 110 -4.66 13.81 5.28
C ASP A 110 -3.37 14.61 5.16
N ASP A 111 -3.49 15.93 5.33
CA ASP A 111 -2.50 16.99 5.12
C ASP A 111 -1.20 16.86 5.96
N ALA A 112 -0.97 15.73 6.63
CA ALA A 112 0.30 15.43 7.30
C ALA A 112 1.49 15.31 6.31
N ILE A 113 1.22 15.03 5.04
CA ILE A 113 2.24 15.01 3.98
C ILE A 113 2.66 16.45 3.58
N GLY A 114 1.84 17.47 3.88
CA GLY A 114 2.16 18.87 3.63
C GLY A 114 3.31 19.41 4.49
N ALA A 115 3.62 18.77 5.63
CA ALA A 115 4.67 19.22 6.55
C ALA A 115 6.05 18.58 6.30
N LEU A 116 6.14 17.61 5.37
CA LEU A 116 7.39 16.90 5.03
C LEU A 116 7.93 17.28 3.64
N LYS A 117 7.31 18.26 2.98
CA LYS A 117 7.73 18.81 1.69
C LYS A 117 8.32 20.21 1.85
N GLU A 118 9.25 20.36 2.76
CA GLU A 118 10.22 21.45 2.67
C GLU A 118 11.59 20.75 2.64
N ASP A 119 12.35 21.08 1.60
CA ASP A 119 13.71 20.64 1.31
C ASP A 119 13.85 19.41 0.37
N ASP A 120 14.30 19.79 -0.83
CA ASP A 120 15.08 19.03 -1.79
C ASP A 120 14.41 18.31 -2.98
N GLU A 121 14.62 18.97 -4.12
CA GLU A 121 14.87 18.43 -5.47
C GLU A 121 13.67 18.03 -6.33
N GLU A 122 13.17 19.05 -7.02
CA GLU A 122 12.86 19.11 -8.46
C GLU A 122 13.18 17.81 -9.25
N ILE A 123 12.31 16.81 -9.16
CA ILE A 123 12.11 15.81 -10.22
C ILE A 123 10.80 16.16 -10.90
N GLY A 124 10.92 16.92 -11.99
CA GLY A 124 9.84 17.21 -12.89
C GLY A 124 9.20 15.92 -13.41
N LEU A 125 8.03 15.60 -12.88
CA LEU A 125 6.94 15.12 -13.70
C LEU A 125 5.77 16.07 -13.43
N GLU A 126 5.61 17.03 -14.35
CA GLU A 126 4.32 17.64 -14.59
C GLU A 126 3.28 16.50 -14.60
N SER A 127 2.37 16.50 -13.63
CA SER A 127 1.22 15.61 -13.66
C SER A 127 0.54 15.85 -15.01
N ASP A 128 0.61 14.87 -15.92
CA ASP A 128 0.03 14.99 -17.26
C ASP A 128 -1.41 15.50 -17.08
N PRO A 129 -1.77 16.68 -17.63
CA PRO A 129 -3.07 17.30 -17.40
C PRO A 129 -4.23 16.40 -17.85
N ARG A 130 -3.96 15.40 -18.70
CA ARG A 130 -4.93 14.35 -19.06
C ARG A 130 -5.26 13.44 -17.89
N VAL A 131 -4.29 13.10 -17.05
CA VAL A 131 -4.48 12.25 -15.87
C VAL A 131 -5.31 13.00 -14.82
N GLU A 132 -5.05 14.29 -14.63
CA GLU A 132 -5.83 15.13 -13.73
C GLU A 132 -7.27 15.32 -14.23
N LEU A 133 -7.44 15.56 -15.53
CA LEU A 133 -8.76 15.61 -16.16
C LEU A 133 -9.54 14.31 -15.97
N VAL A 134 -8.89 13.15 -16.14
CA VAL A 134 -9.54 11.84 -15.92
C VAL A 134 -9.96 11.67 -14.46
N ARG A 135 -9.13 12.09 -13.50
CA ARG A 135 -9.50 12.06 -12.06
C ARG A 135 -10.71 12.93 -11.78
N VAL A 136 -10.76 14.15 -12.34
CA VAL A 136 -11.90 15.06 -12.20
C VAL A 136 -13.15 14.49 -12.86
N GLN A 137 -13.05 13.93 -14.06
CA GLN A 137 -14.19 13.30 -14.75
C GLN A 137 -14.75 12.11 -13.98
N VAL A 138 -13.89 11.24 -13.45
CA VAL A 138 -14.29 10.10 -12.62
C VAL A 138 -14.96 10.58 -11.33
N ALA A 139 -14.44 11.62 -10.68
CA ALA A 139 -15.04 12.20 -9.48
C ALA A 139 -16.41 12.83 -9.78
N ALA A 140 -16.55 13.54 -10.90
CA ALA A 140 -17.79 14.15 -11.35
C ALA A 140 -18.89 13.12 -11.65
N LEU A 141 -18.51 11.97 -12.23
CA LEU A 141 -19.43 10.87 -12.54
C LEU A 141 -20.00 10.16 -11.29
N ARG A 142 -19.49 10.45 -10.09
CA ARG A 142 -19.92 9.86 -8.81
C ARG A 142 -20.25 8.36 -8.93
N PRO A 143 -19.33 7.53 -9.45
CA PRO A 143 -19.60 6.16 -9.88
C PRO A 143 -20.16 5.28 -8.76
N ARG A 144 -19.79 5.56 -7.50
CA ARG A 144 -20.34 4.88 -6.32
C ARG A 144 -21.83 5.12 -6.13
N LYS A 145 -22.33 6.35 -6.37
CA LYS A 145 -23.76 6.65 -6.31
C LYS A 145 -24.50 6.00 -7.48
N LEU A 146 -23.93 6.08 -8.69
CA LEU A 146 -24.50 5.44 -9.88
C LEU A 146 -24.63 3.92 -9.70
N LEU A 147 -23.60 3.27 -9.19
CA LEU A 147 -23.61 1.84 -8.89
C LEU A 147 -24.69 1.48 -7.85
N LYS A 148 -24.86 2.30 -6.82
CA LYS A 148 -25.93 2.11 -5.82
C LYS A 148 -27.31 2.18 -6.49
N THR A 149 -27.54 3.17 -7.35
CA THR A 149 -28.80 3.32 -8.09
C THR A 149 -29.04 2.14 -9.04
N LEU A 150 -28.03 1.71 -9.80
CA LEU A 150 -28.13 0.57 -10.71
C LEU A 150 -28.43 -0.74 -9.96
N ARG A 151 -27.83 -0.95 -8.80
CA ARG A 151 -28.13 -2.11 -7.94
C ARG A 151 -29.57 -2.09 -7.43
N VAL A 152 -30.06 -0.92 -7.02
CA VAL A 152 -31.47 -0.74 -6.60
C VAL A 152 -32.42 -1.02 -7.75
N LEU A 153 -32.11 -0.54 -8.96
CA LEU A 153 -32.91 -0.77 -10.15
C LEU A 153 -32.88 -2.24 -10.60
N ALA A 154 -31.71 -2.88 -10.58
CA ALA A 154 -31.56 -4.29 -10.92
C ALA A 154 -32.27 -5.21 -9.91
N ALA A 155 -32.33 -4.84 -8.63
CA ALA A 155 -33.07 -5.57 -7.59
C ALA A 155 -34.58 -5.40 -7.69
N LYS A 156 -35.08 -4.38 -8.41
CA LYS A 156 -36.52 -4.16 -8.59
C LYS A 156 -37.03 -5.09 -9.68
N LYS A 157 -37.70 -6.17 -9.27
CA LYS A 157 -38.36 -7.11 -10.19
C LYS A 157 -39.37 -6.33 -11.04
N ARG A 158 -39.23 -6.38 -12.37
CA ARG A 158 -40.24 -5.84 -13.31
C ARG A 158 -41.58 -6.49 -12.97
N LEU A 159 -42.58 -5.66 -12.66
CA LEU A 159 -44.00 -6.05 -12.62
C LEU A 159 -44.43 -6.44 -14.03
#